data_AF-A0A450XDS1-F1
#
_entry.id   AF-A0A450XDS1-F1
#
_cell.length_a   1.000
_cell.length_b   1.000
_cell.length_c   1.000
_cell.angle_alpha   90.00
_cell.angle_beta   90.00
_cell.angle_gamma   90.00
#
_symmetry.space_group_name_H-M   'P 1'
#
loop_
_entity.id
_entity.type
_entity.pdbx_description
1 polymer ?
#
loop_
_entity_poly.entity_id
_entity_poly.type
_entity_poly.pdbx_seq_one_letter_code
_entity_poly.pdbx_strand_id
1 'polypeptide(L)'
;MSEDIPTLEGRILQAVRGTLIDVIRDTTTKPGLHHPLSEHTREEIRHCLDLITARQREMAEAAGTPFEERPIFADQGSCNQAVSHQK
;
A
#
# COMPACT_ATOMS: atom_id res chain seq x y z
N MET A 1 8.15 -1.55 -25.37
CA MET A 1 7.34 -1.13 -24.20
C MET A 1 6.44 -2.30 -23.91
N SER A 2 6.79 -3.13 -22.92
CA SER A 2 5.97 -4.29 -22.57
C SER A 2 4.87 -3.79 -21.66
N GLU A 3 3.64 -3.81 -22.17
CA GLU A 3 2.45 -3.55 -21.36
C GLU A 3 2.40 -4.63 -20.27
N ASP A 4 2.63 -4.22 -19.02
CA ASP A 4 2.44 -5.04 -17.84
C ASP A 4 0.95 -5.32 -17.72
N ILE A 5 0.48 -6.37 -18.41
CA ILE A 5 -0.89 -6.86 -18.23
C ILE A 5 -0.88 -7.50 -16.85
N PRO A 6 -1.63 -6.96 -15.86
CA PRO A 6 -1.65 -7.54 -14.53
C PRO A 6 -2.20 -8.95 -14.67
N THR A 7 -1.40 -9.93 -14.22
CA THR A 7 -1.84 -11.31 -14.16
C THR A 7 -3.11 -11.40 -13.30
N LEU A 8 -3.90 -12.46 -13.49
CA LEU A 8 -5.12 -12.66 -12.67
C LEU A 8 -4.80 -12.57 -11.17
N GLU A 9 -3.67 -13.13 -10.77
CA GLU A 9 -3.13 -13.04 -9.41
C GLU A 9 -2.90 -11.59 -8.97
N GLY A 10 -2.23 -10.77 -9.79
CA GLY A 10 -2.01 -9.35 -9.49
C GLY A 10 -3.31 -8.56 -9.30
N ARG A 11 -4.33 -8.82 -10.14
CA ARG A 11 -5.66 -8.21 -9.99
C ARG A 11 -6.36 -8.63 -8.69
N ILE A 12 -6.26 -9.91 -8.32
CA ILE A 12 -6.83 -10.42 -7.06
C ILE A 12 -6.14 -9.73 -5.87
N LEU A 13 -4.81 -9.71 -5.84
CA LEU A 13 -4.05 -9.08 -4.75
C LEU A 13 -4.39 -7.60 -4.61
N GLN A 14 -4.50 -6.87 -5.72
CA GLN A 14 -4.90 -5.46 -5.72
C GLN A 14 -6.32 -5.27 -5.17
N ALA A 15 -7.29 -6.10 -5.59
CA ALA A 15 -8.67 -6.01 -5.12
C ALA A 15 -8.81 -6.34 -3.63
N VAL A 16 -8.11 -7.37 -3.14
CA VAL A 16 -8.12 -7.75 -1.72
C VAL A 16 -7.47 -6.66 -0.87
N ARG A 17 -6.30 -6.15 -1.28
CA ARG A 17 -5.62 -5.04 -0.59
C ARG A 17 -6.51 -3.80 -0.49
N GLY A 18 -7.17 -3.42 -1.58
CA GLY A 18 -8.11 -2.29 -1.60
C GLY A 18 -9.25 -2.49 -0.60
N THR A 19 -9.90 -3.66 -0.65
CA THR A 19 -10.99 -4.01 0.28
C THR A 19 -10.54 -3.94 1.73
N LEU A 20 -9.36 -4.47 2.08
CA LEU A 20 -8.85 -4.42 3.46
C LEU A 20 -8.55 -2.98 3.91
N ILE A 21 -8.05 -2.13 3.02
CA ILE A 21 -7.82 -0.71 3.31
C ILE A 21 -9.14 0.02 3.56
N ASP A 22 -10.18 -0.25 2.77
CA ASP A 22 -11.50 0.34 2.99
C ASP A 22 -12.11 -0.13 4.31
N VAL A 23 -11.97 -1.41 4.66
CA VAL A 23 -12.36 -1.93 5.98
C VAL A 23 -11.62 -1.21 7.11
N ILE A 24 -10.31 -0.99 6.98
CA ILE A 24 -9.53 -0.23 7.97
C ILE A 24 -10.07 1.20 8.07
N ARG A 25 -10.34 1.87 6.95
CA ARG A 25 -10.86 3.24 6.92
C ARG A 25 -12.22 3.34 7.62
N ASP A 26 -13.11 2.40 7.35
CA ASP A 26 -14.47 2.39 7.90
C ASP A 26 -14.49 2.02 9.40
N THR A 27 -13.50 1.24 9.85
CA THR A 27 -13.41 0.78 11.24
C THR A 27 -12.50 1.63 12.11
N THR A 28 -11.74 2.57 11.53
CA THR A 28 -10.86 3.47 12.27
C THR A 28 -11.70 4.41 13.16
N THR A 29 -11.59 4.22 14.48
CA THR A 29 -12.25 5.06 15.48
C THR A 29 -11.34 6.19 15.96
N LYS A 30 -11.94 7.27 16.47
CA LYS A 30 -11.19 8.32 17.15
C LYS A 30 -10.53 7.76 18.41
N PRO A 31 -9.35 8.26 18.81
CA PRO A 31 -8.70 7.85 20.06
C PRO A 31 -9.65 8.05 21.25
N GLY A 32 -9.74 7.03 22.12
CA GLY A 32 -10.66 7.01 23.27
C GLY A 32 -12.01 6.34 23.02
N LEU A 33 -12.33 5.97 21.77
CA LEU A 33 -13.51 5.14 21.45
C LEU A 33 -13.07 3.68 21.21
N HIS A 34 -13.90 2.74 21.68
CA HIS A 34 -13.67 1.32 21.45
C HIS A 34 -13.74 1.00 19.95
N HIS A 35 -12.75 0.26 19.45
CA HIS A 35 -12.68 -0.14 18.05
C HIS A 35 -13.76 -1.20 17.75
N PRO A 36 -14.47 -1.15 16.61
CA PRO A 36 -15.56 -2.09 16.30
C PRO A 36 -15.07 -3.52 16.07
N LEU A 37 -13.83 -3.67 15.58
CA LEU A 37 -13.16 -4.97 15.44
C LEU A 37 -12.31 -5.30 16.66
N SER A 38 -12.23 -6.60 16.99
CA SER A 38 -11.34 -7.13 18.01
C SER A 38 -9.86 -6.87 17.68
N GLU A 39 -8.99 -6.86 18.70
CA GLU A 39 -7.55 -6.75 18.50
C GLU A 39 -6.99 -7.87 17.61
N HIS A 40 -7.44 -9.11 17.84
CA HIS A 40 -7.07 -10.26 17.02
C HIS A 40 -7.42 -10.04 15.54
N THR A 41 -8.64 -9.62 15.22
CA THR A 41 -9.06 -9.35 13.83
C THR A 41 -8.20 -8.26 13.18
N ARG A 42 -7.84 -7.22 13.94
CA ARG A 42 -6.99 -6.13 13.42
C ARG A 42 -5.58 -6.62 13.12
N GLU A 43 -5.05 -7.53 13.94
CA GLU A 43 -3.73 -8.12 13.72
C GLU A 43 -3.71 -9.03 12.49
N GLU A 44 -4.75 -9.86 12.32
CA GLU A 44 -4.91 -10.69 11.13
C GLU A 44 -4.98 -9.85 9.84
N ILE A 45 -5.66 -8.69 9.88
CA ILE A 45 -5.70 -7.76 8.75
C ILE A 45 -4.30 -7.23 8.41
N ARG A 46 -3.48 -6.87 9.42
CA ARG A 46 -2.10 -6.42 9.19
C ARG A 46 -1.26 -7.53 8.57
N HIS A 47 -1.32 -8.72 9.16
CA HIS A 47 -0.59 -9.87 8.65
C HIS A 47 -0.97 -10.21 7.20
N CYS A 48 -2.26 -10.14 6.86
CA CYS A 48 -2.72 -10.34 5.49
C CYS A 48 -2.16 -9.27 4.52
N LEU A 49 -2.13 -8.00 4.93
CA LEU A 49 -1.54 -6.92 4.13
C LEU A 49 -0.03 -7.09 3.92
N ASP A 50 0.70 -7.58 4.94
CA ASP A 50 2.12 -7.91 4.81
C ASP A 50 2.35 -9.03 3.79
N LEU A 51 1.55 -10.10 3.85
CA LEU A 51 1.63 -11.22 2.89
C LEU A 51 1.32 -10.76 1.46
N ILE A 52 0.29 -9.94 1.28
CA ILE A 52 -0.06 -9.39 -0.05
C ILE A 52 1.10 -8.55 -0.58
N THR A 53 1.68 -7.68 0.24
CA THR A 53 2.80 -6.81 -0.15
C THR A 53 4.03 -7.63 -0.51
N ALA A 54 4.38 -8.64 0.29
CA ALA A 54 5.47 -9.55 -0.01
C ALA A 54 5.26 -10.22 -1.38
N ARG A 55 4.04 -10.68 -1.66
CA ARG A 55 3.73 -11.33 -2.93
C ARG A 55 3.79 -10.38 -4.13
N GLN A 56 3.25 -9.18 -3.98
CA GLN A 56 3.33 -8.15 -5.03
C GLN A 56 4.79 -7.78 -5.34
N ARG A 57 5.65 -7.74 -4.33
CA ARG A 57 7.08 -7.52 -4.51
C ARG A 57 7.73 -8.65 -5.30
N GLU A 58 7.49 -9.92 -4.94
CA GLU A 58 8.02 -11.07 -5.68
C GLU A 58 7.61 -11.03 -7.15
N MET A 59 6.36 -10.63 -7.43
CA MET A 59 5.84 -10.49 -8.80
C MET A 59 6.54 -9.37 -9.57
N ALA A 60 6.79 -8.21 -8.94
CA ALA A 60 7.50 -7.10 -9.57
C ALA A 60 8.98 -7.43 -9.82
N GLU A 61 9.64 -8.09 -8.86
CA GLU A 61 11.01 -8.59 -9.01
C GLU A 61 11.11 -9.58 -10.18
N ALA A 62 10.13 -10.47 -10.35
CA ALA A 62 10.05 -11.40 -11.47
C ALA A 62 9.79 -10.71 -12.82
N ALA A 63 9.05 -9.59 -12.83
CA ALA A 63 8.79 -8.78 -14.02
C ALA A 63 9.97 -7.85 -14.40
N GLY A 64 11.00 -7.76 -13.54
CA GLY A 64 12.14 -6.87 -13.75
C GLY A 64 11.83 -5.40 -13.48
N THR A 65 10.70 -5.10 -12.84
CA THR A 65 10.29 -3.75 -12.43
C THR A 65 10.73 -3.52 -10.99
N PRO A 66 11.49 -2.45 -10.69
CA PRO A 66 11.86 -2.16 -9.31
C PRO A 66 10.59 -1.85 -8.50
N PHE A 67 10.35 -2.64 -7.44
CA PHE A 67 9.27 -2.44 -6.49
C PHE A 67 9.63 -1.29 -5.54
N GLU A 68 9.65 -0.06 -6.04
CA GLU A 68 9.84 1.15 -5.23
C GLU A 68 8.49 1.78 -4.85
N GLU A 69 7.59 1.00 -4.26
CA GLU A 69 6.38 1.54 -3.62
C GLU A 69 6.73 2.08 -2.23
N ARG A 70 7.59 3.09 -2.16
CA ARG A 70 7.84 3.81 -0.90
C ARG A 70 6.60 4.68 -0.62
N PRO A 71 5.82 4.44 0.44
CA PRO A 71 4.67 5.26 0.74
C PRO A 71 5.12 6.69 1.01
N ILE A 72 4.66 7.63 0.17
CA ILE A 72 4.89 9.05 0.40
C ILE A 72 3.91 9.45 1.52
N PHE A 73 4.45 9.75 2.70
CA PHE A 73 3.66 10.28 3.80
C PHE A 73 3.02 11.60 3.36
N ALA A 74 1.73 11.80 3.66
CA ALA A 74 1.00 13.02 3.28
C ALA A 74 1.60 14.32 3.85
N ASP A 75 2.43 14.22 4.89
CA ASP A 75 3.18 15.34 5.47
C ASP A 75 4.49 15.66 4.72
N GLN A 76 4.89 14.80 3.78
CA GLN A 76 6.04 15.07 2.92
C GLN A 76 5.59 15.98 1.77
N GLY A 77 5.44 17.26 2.08
CA GLY A 77 5.35 18.30 1.06
C GLY A 77 6.49 18.13 0.05
N SER A 78 6.18 18.25 -1.23
CA SER A 78 7.12 18.14 -2.35
C SER A 78 8.20 19.23 -2.26
N CYS A 79 9.20 19.04 -1.40
CA CYS A 79 10.42 19.84 -1.39
C CYS A 79 11.37 19.26 -2.43
N ASN A 80 11.07 19.50 -3.71
CA ASN A 80 12.04 19.40 -4.79
C ASN A 80 11.60 20.24 -6.01
N GLN A 81 11.17 21.47 -5.75
CA GLN A 81 11.16 22.51 -6.77
C GLN A 81 11.83 23.80 -6.26
N ALA A 82 12.66 24.35 -7.15
CA ALA A 82 13.40 25.61 -7.10
C ALA A 82 14.74 25.54 -6.31
N VAL A 83 15.91 25.79 -6.91
CA VAL A 83 16.24 26.84 -7.88
C VAL A 83 17.43 26.48 -8.78
N SER A 84 17.25 26.61 -10.10
CA SER A 84 18.33 27.09 -10.96
C SER A 84 18.54 28.58 -10.65
N HIS A 85 19.77 29.06 -10.45
CA HIS A 85 20.32 30.37 -10.91
C HIS A 85 21.69 30.69 -10.27
N GLN A 86 22.69 30.85 -11.15
CA GLN A 86 23.77 31.85 -11.12
C GLN A 86 24.90 31.78 -10.06
N LYS A 87 26.14 31.46 -10.47
CA LYS A 87 27.18 32.41 -10.94
C LYS A 87 28.37 31.68 -11.55
#